data_AF-A0A7W0WXV2-F1
#
_entry.id   AF-A0A7W0WXV2-F1
#
_cell.length_a   1.000
_cell.length_b   1.000
_cell.length_c   1.000
_cell.angle_alpha   90.00
_cell.angle_beta   90.00
_cell.angle_gamma   90.00
#
_symmetry.space_group_name_H-M   'P 1'
#
loop_
_entity.id
_entity.type
_entity.pdbx_description
1 polymer ?
#
loop_
_entity_poly.entity_id
_entity_poly.type
_entity_poly.pdbx_seq_one_letter_code
_entity_poly.pdbx_strand_id
1 'polypeptide(L)'
;FSDGVDTKETVEYYRGKLGDADPQQFVEILVGHAVLVDPKEDEIEGVWAHVAIHGKWNIWQRKDDRLTLWTAWGEQPVQQINLDADETKIWDAFDSSKRLIELRHHHDNDKIISLVRKLTHSNVQALKMSMMPWSIYAKRPAMAPPYLGSTMPYARWQPGTAVPPAISLSEYHKSSINDADAQFDHQETTLSHLLRVPHPVLANRTYGQALADVILARELVSGRARILEIGAGLGYVARDVMARLREKGITIEYTICELSPTLAKAQRERLGTDATWIDGDVLAAQIPDASFDLIISNEMVGDLPATQHSREDVGLNLDGTGTIDRDKLRALSGGAAIAADLGVNLDDATEPFYLMTGAFELISRISRWLAPGGTAIVTEFGELAMWPKLSTHLDHPELSTHFGQLLQAARGAGLEGKIEFVIDLLDFNRDEKGLVTTRSHFRALRALAEHHGVDLPKIGYTPKLLADTVSGKMDLESVGELRWDRIEDRLMGLVPHEFKALVVKRPA
;
A
#
# COMPACT_ATOMS: atom_id res chain seq x y z
N PHE A 1 -12.38 -28.65 -25.87
CA PHE A 1 -10.92 -28.39 -26.04
C PHE A 1 -10.04 -29.66 -26.16
N SER A 2 -10.61 -30.86 -26.23
CA SER A 2 -9.86 -32.13 -26.20
C SER A 2 -9.01 -32.43 -27.44
N ASP A 3 -9.25 -31.76 -28.57
CA ASP A 3 -8.72 -32.18 -29.87
C ASP A 3 -7.72 -31.18 -30.49
N GLY A 4 -7.39 -30.08 -29.79
CA GLY A 4 -6.41 -29.07 -30.23
C GLY A 4 -6.83 -28.20 -31.43
N VAL A 5 -7.99 -28.45 -32.03
CA VAL A 5 -8.52 -27.72 -33.19
C VAL A 5 -9.02 -26.32 -32.80
N ASP A 6 -9.75 -26.18 -31.69
CA ASP A 6 -10.27 -24.89 -31.21
C ASP A 6 -9.18 -23.93 -30.72
N THR A 7 -8.03 -24.45 -30.29
CA THR A 7 -6.91 -23.66 -29.75
C THR A 7 -6.25 -22.81 -30.84
N LYS A 8 -6.02 -23.38 -32.04
CA LYS A 8 -5.37 -22.65 -33.14
C LYS A 8 -6.26 -21.55 -33.69
N GLU A 9 -7.55 -21.83 -33.87
CA GLU A 9 -8.53 -20.85 -34.34
C GLU A 9 -8.71 -19.70 -33.33
N THR A 10 -8.77 -20.02 -32.03
CA THR A 10 -8.84 -19.02 -30.96
C THR A 10 -7.57 -18.15 -30.92
N VAL A 11 -6.39 -18.75 -31.03
CA VAL A 11 -5.10 -18.02 -31.04
C VAL A 11 -4.98 -17.11 -32.26
N GLU A 12 -5.40 -17.57 -33.44
CA GLU A 12 -5.46 -16.74 -34.64
C GLU A 12 -6.46 -15.59 -34.48
N TYR A 13 -7.64 -15.86 -33.90
CA TYR A 13 -8.65 -14.84 -33.64
C TYR A 13 -8.14 -13.70 -32.74
N TYR A 14 -7.29 -14.01 -31.76
CA TYR A 14 -6.73 -13.01 -30.84
C TYR A 14 -5.38 -12.42 -31.29
N ARG A 15 -4.81 -12.87 -32.41
CA ARG A 15 -3.55 -12.32 -32.94
C ARG A 15 -3.68 -10.82 -33.21
N GLY A 16 -2.74 -10.05 -32.66
CA GLY A 16 -2.70 -8.59 -32.78
C GLY A 16 -3.78 -7.83 -31.99
N LYS A 17 -4.63 -8.53 -31.22
CA LYS A 17 -5.67 -7.89 -30.37
C LYS A 17 -5.21 -7.63 -28.94
N LEU A 18 -4.07 -8.21 -28.53
CA LEU A 18 -3.52 -8.12 -27.17
C LEU A 18 -2.21 -7.31 -27.13
N GLY A 19 -1.99 -6.38 -28.07
CA GLY A 19 -0.73 -5.66 -28.21
C GLY A 19 0.42 -6.62 -28.51
N ASP A 20 1.49 -6.54 -27.71
CA ASP A 20 2.69 -7.39 -27.85
C ASP A 20 2.57 -8.75 -27.15
N ALA A 21 1.46 -9.02 -26.45
CA ALA A 21 1.27 -10.29 -25.75
C ALA A 21 0.95 -11.44 -26.73
N ASP A 22 1.59 -12.60 -26.52
CA ASP A 22 1.34 -13.80 -27.30
C ASP A 22 -0.01 -14.44 -26.93
N PRO A 23 -1.00 -14.48 -27.85
CA PRO A 23 -2.30 -15.08 -27.57
C PRO A 23 -2.22 -16.58 -27.25
N GLN A 24 -1.17 -17.28 -27.71
CA GLN A 24 -0.94 -18.68 -27.38
C GLN A 24 -0.75 -18.85 -25.86
N GLN A 25 0.10 -18.03 -25.25
CA GLN A 25 0.30 -18.05 -23.80
C GLN A 25 -0.99 -17.78 -23.04
N PHE A 26 -1.81 -16.84 -23.53
CA PHE A 26 -3.10 -16.53 -22.92
C PHE A 26 -4.05 -17.73 -22.93
N VAL A 27 -4.23 -18.39 -24.08
CA VAL A 27 -5.12 -19.56 -24.20
C VAL A 27 -4.59 -20.75 -23.39
N GLU A 28 -3.28 -20.99 -23.38
CA GLU A 28 -2.65 -22.05 -22.58
C GLU A 28 -2.89 -21.86 -21.07
N ILE A 29 -2.83 -20.61 -20.58
CA ILE A 29 -3.14 -20.28 -19.18
C ILE A 29 -4.61 -20.62 -18.86
N LEU A 30 -5.55 -20.25 -19.74
CA LEU A 30 -6.98 -20.53 -19.52
C LEU A 30 -7.28 -22.03 -19.51
N VAL A 31 -6.66 -22.80 -20.40
CA VAL A 31 -6.75 -24.27 -20.40
C VAL A 31 -6.12 -24.86 -19.14
N GLY A 32 -4.89 -24.45 -18.80
CA GLY A 32 -4.15 -24.95 -17.65
C GLY A 32 -4.84 -24.67 -16.30
N HIS A 33 -5.75 -23.69 -16.27
CA HIS A 33 -6.55 -23.34 -15.09
C HIS A 33 -8.01 -23.75 -15.19
N ALA A 34 -8.38 -24.62 -16.15
CA ALA A 34 -9.74 -25.13 -16.34
C ALA A 34 -10.80 -24.01 -16.44
N VAL A 35 -10.43 -22.87 -17.05
CA VAL A 35 -11.34 -21.75 -17.32
C VAL A 35 -12.16 -22.03 -18.58
N LEU A 36 -11.64 -22.85 -19.48
CA LEU A 36 -12.30 -23.24 -20.71
C LEU A 36 -13.06 -24.54 -20.51
N VAL A 37 -14.37 -24.49 -20.68
CA VAL A 37 -15.31 -25.62 -20.55
C VAL A 37 -15.74 -26.10 -21.92
N ASP A 38 -15.84 -27.43 -22.09
CA ASP A 38 -16.43 -28.00 -23.30
C ASP A 38 -17.96 -27.81 -23.26
N PRO A 39 -18.60 -27.31 -24.33
CA PRO A 39 -20.06 -27.11 -24.35
C PRO A 39 -20.89 -28.37 -24.04
N LYS A 40 -20.30 -29.57 -24.14
CA LYS A 40 -20.96 -30.85 -23.85
C LYS A 40 -20.62 -31.41 -22.46
N GLU A 41 -19.71 -30.78 -21.73
CA GLU A 41 -19.30 -31.21 -20.40
C GLU A 41 -20.31 -30.78 -19.34
N ASP A 42 -20.62 -31.68 -18.40
CA ASP A 42 -21.40 -31.32 -17.22
C ASP A 42 -20.47 -30.68 -16.19
N GLU A 43 -20.47 -29.35 -16.14
CA GLU A 43 -19.67 -28.58 -15.19
C GLU A 43 -19.93 -28.98 -13.74
N ILE A 44 -21.16 -29.37 -13.40
CA ILE A 44 -21.50 -29.82 -12.05
C ILE A 44 -20.78 -31.12 -11.75
N GLU A 45 -20.70 -32.05 -12.71
CA GLU A 45 -19.98 -33.31 -12.49
C GLU A 45 -18.46 -33.08 -12.36
N GLY A 46 -17.90 -32.15 -13.14
CA GLY A 46 -16.48 -31.79 -13.07
C GLY A 46 -16.05 -31.18 -11.72
N VAL A 47 -16.95 -30.43 -11.07
CA VAL A 47 -16.68 -29.80 -9.76
C VAL A 47 -16.33 -30.83 -8.68
N TRP A 48 -16.86 -32.04 -8.74
CA TRP A 48 -16.65 -33.04 -7.69
C TRP A 48 -15.21 -33.56 -7.57
N ALA A 49 -14.43 -33.46 -8.65
CA ALA A 49 -13.01 -33.79 -8.64
C ALA A 49 -12.15 -32.73 -7.93
N HIS A 50 -12.71 -31.56 -7.63
CA HIS A 50 -12.00 -30.44 -7.03
C HIS A 50 -12.02 -30.48 -5.50
N VAL A 51 -11.07 -29.78 -4.92
CA VAL A 51 -10.93 -29.42 -3.52
C VAL A 51 -11.47 -28.00 -3.33
N ALA A 52 -12.34 -27.80 -2.34
CA ALA A 52 -12.76 -26.47 -1.91
C ALA A 52 -11.73 -25.89 -0.93
N ILE A 53 -11.18 -24.72 -1.28
CA ILE A 53 -10.18 -24.00 -0.49
C ILE A 53 -10.85 -22.73 0.01
N HIS A 54 -10.82 -22.48 1.32
CA HIS A 54 -11.28 -21.20 1.86
C HIS A 54 -10.47 -20.07 1.23
N GLY A 55 -11.16 -19.10 0.65
CA GLY A 55 -10.54 -17.87 0.20
C GLY A 55 -9.79 -17.24 1.37
N LYS A 56 -8.58 -16.74 1.11
CA LYS A 56 -7.91 -15.91 2.12
C LYS A 56 -8.73 -14.64 2.31
N TRP A 57 -8.62 -14.05 3.51
CA TRP A 57 -9.13 -12.70 3.80
C TRP A 57 -10.66 -12.58 3.84
N ASN A 58 -11.36 -13.68 4.08
CA ASN A 58 -12.76 -13.63 4.47
C ASN A 58 -12.89 -13.19 5.92
N ILE A 59 -13.94 -12.43 6.26
CA ILE A 59 -14.34 -12.23 7.65
C ILE A 59 -15.63 -13.02 7.86
N TRP A 60 -15.68 -13.80 8.93
CA TRP A 60 -16.91 -14.48 9.32
C TRP A 60 -17.09 -14.46 10.83
N GLN A 61 -18.34 -14.55 11.26
CA GLN A 61 -18.73 -14.69 12.66
C GLN A 61 -19.56 -15.95 12.82
N ARG A 62 -19.22 -16.74 13.84
CA ARG A 62 -20.02 -17.89 14.26
C ARG A 62 -20.94 -17.51 15.42
N LYS A 63 -22.20 -17.93 15.34
CA LYS A 63 -23.14 -17.91 16.46
C LYS A 63 -23.82 -19.26 16.49
N ASP A 64 -23.57 -20.02 17.55
CA ASP A 64 -24.02 -21.41 17.70
C ASP A 64 -23.58 -22.28 16.50
N ASP A 65 -24.54 -22.89 15.79
CA ASP A 65 -24.31 -23.75 14.63
C ASP A 65 -24.38 -22.99 13.29
N ARG A 66 -24.41 -21.65 13.31
CA ARG A 66 -24.52 -20.81 12.11
C ARG A 66 -23.31 -19.92 11.92
N LEU A 67 -23.00 -19.66 10.65
CA LEU A 67 -21.92 -18.79 10.23
C LEU A 67 -22.47 -17.67 9.34
N THR A 68 -22.03 -16.44 9.61
CA THR A 68 -22.27 -15.29 8.71
C THR A 68 -20.95 -14.86 8.13
N LEU A 69 -20.84 -14.71 6.81
CA LEU A 69 -19.67 -14.15 6.14
C LEU A 69 -19.93 -12.69 5.78
N TRP A 70 -18.92 -11.85 5.95
CA TRP A 70 -18.87 -10.48 5.44
C TRP A 70 -17.87 -10.44 4.28
N THR A 71 -18.33 -10.04 3.11
CA THR A 71 -17.49 -9.94 1.91
C THR A 71 -17.49 -8.51 1.38
N ALA A 72 -16.31 -7.96 1.09
CA ALA A 72 -16.14 -6.58 0.68
C ALA A 72 -15.14 -6.50 -0.47
N TRP A 73 -15.59 -6.78 -1.69
CA TRP A 73 -14.73 -6.91 -2.85
C TRP A 73 -14.60 -5.59 -3.62
N GLY A 74 -13.42 -4.96 -3.57
CA GLY A 74 -13.09 -3.79 -4.38
C GLY A 74 -13.88 -2.58 -3.90
N GLU A 75 -14.63 -1.94 -4.79
CA GLU A 75 -15.57 -0.85 -4.46
C GLU A 75 -17.01 -1.33 -4.24
N GLN A 76 -17.28 -2.64 -4.31
CA GLN A 76 -18.64 -3.14 -4.07
C GLN A 76 -19.07 -2.89 -2.60
N PRO A 77 -20.37 -2.70 -2.36
CA PRO A 77 -20.92 -2.71 -1.01
C PRO A 77 -20.60 -4.00 -0.28
N VAL A 78 -20.45 -3.93 1.04
CA VAL A 78 -20.26 -5.13 1.86
C VAL A 78 -21.51 -5.99 1.79
N GLN A 79 -21.34 -7.29 1.57
CA GLN A 79 -22.43 -8.27 1.56
C GLN A 79 -22.35 -9.18 2.78
N GLN A 80 -23.51 -9.54 3.33
CA GLN A 80 -23.63 -10.57 4.36
C GLN A 80 -24.17 -11.85 3.75
N ILE A 81 -23.51 -12.96 4.04
CA ILE A 81 -23.89 -14.28 3.55
C ILE A 81 -24.13 -15.16 4.76
N ASN A 82 -25.40 -15.47 5.00
CA ASN A 82 -25.81 -16.35 6.08
C ASN A 82 -25.71 -17.80 5.60
N LEU A 83 -25.07 -18.63 6.42
CA LEU A 83 -25.07 -20.08 6.29
C LEU A 83 -26.01 -20.69 7.34
N ASP A 84 -26.87 -21.61 6.91
CA ASP A 84 -27.65 -22.44 7.82
C ASP A 84 -26.77 -23.46 8.56
N ALA A 85 -27.38 -24.24 9.46
CA ALA A 85 -26.65 -25.22 10.27
C ALA A 85 -25.96 -26.32 9.44
N ASP A 86 -26.55 -26.73 8.31
CA ASP A 86 -25.97 -27.76 7.46
C ASP A 86 -24.94 -27.16 6.51
N GLU A 87 -25.19 -25.97 5.95
CA GLU A 87 -24.21 -25.21 5.17
C GLU A 87 -22.96 -24.92 6.03
N THR A 88 -23.13 -24.63 7.31
CA THR A 88 -22.02 -24.41 8.25
C THR A 88 -21.22 -25.70 8.49
N LYS A 89 -21.87 -26.85 8.66
CA LYS A 89 -21.17 -28.15 8.75
C LYS A 89 -20.41 -28.48 7.46
N ILE A 90 -20.97 -28.16 6.29
CA ILE A 90 -20.30 -28.35 5.00
C ILE A 90 -19.10 -27.40 4.89
N TRP A 91 -19.25 -26.13 5.29
CA TRP A 91 -18.15 -25.17 5.36
C TRP A 91 -16.99 -25.65 6.23
N ASP A 92 -17.31 -26.22 7.40
CA ASP A 92 -16.32 -26.79 8.32
C ASP A 92 -15.64 -28.04 7.74
N ALA A 93 -16.32 -28.77 6.86
CA ALA A 93 -15.75 -29.92 6.16
C ALA A 93 -14.83 -29.54 4.97
N PHE A 94 -14.86 -28.29 4.51
CA PHE A 94 -13.94 -27.76 3.50
C PHE A 94 -12.54 -27.51 4.12
N ASP A 95 -11.79 -28.58 4.30
CA ASP A 95 -10.47 -28.59 4.95
C ASP A 95 -9.29 -28.29 4.00
N SER A 96 -9.58 -27.79 2.79
CA SER A 96 -8.58 -27.54 1.73
C SER A 96 -7.76 -28.77 1.32
N SER A 97 -8.22 -29.98 1.69
CA SER A 97 -7.52 -31.24 1.45
C SER A 97 -8.40 -32.26 0.74
N LYS A 98 -9.62 -32.49 1.23
CA LYS A 98 -10.57 -33.44 0.64
C LYS A 98 -11.16 -32.91 -0.64
N ARG A 99 -11.34 -33.80 -1.61
CA ARG A 99 -12.15 -33.52 -2.80
C ARG A 99 -13.62 -33.52 -2.42
N LEU A 100 -14.42 -32.75 -3.15
CA LEU A 100 -15.86 -32.66 -2.91
C LEU A 100 -16.54 -34.03 -3.04
N ILE A 101 -16.05 -34.92 -3.92
CA ILE A 101 -16.59 -36.29 -4.06
C ILE A 101 -16.54 -37.09 -2.75
N GLU A 102 -15.54 -36.84 -1.89
CA GLU A 102 -15.38 -37.52 -0.60
C GLU A 102 -16.41 -37.02 0.43
N LEU A 103 -16.95 -35.82 0.25
CA LEU A 103 -17.96 -35.23 1.13
C LEU A 103 -19.38 -35.73 0.83
N ARG A 104 -19.62 -36.31 -0.36
CA ARG A 104 -20.93 -36.82 -0.81
C ARG A 104 -21.53 -37.88 0.12
N HIS A 105 -20.70 -38.58 0.90
CA HIS A 105 -21.16 -39.63 1.82
C HIS A 105 -21.61 -39.10 3.18
N HIS A 106 -21.32 -37.83 3.47
CA HIS A 106 -21.51 -37.23 4.80
C HIS A 106 -22.48 -36.05 4.79
N HIS A 107 -22.73 -35.46 3.62
CA HIS A 107 -23.61 -34.30 3.47
C HIS A 107 -24.50 -34.45 2.24
N ASP A 108 -25.58 -33.68 2.20
CA ASP A 108 -26.48 -33.63 1.06
C ASP A 108 -25.80 -33.04 -0.18
N ASN A 109 -25.85 -33.75 -1.30
CA ASN A 109 -25.12 -33.39 -2.52
C ASN A 109 -25.62 -32.07 -3.12
N ASP A 110 -26.93 -31.84 -3.12
CA ASP A 110 -27.53 -30.62 -3.67
C ASP A 110 -27.13 -29.41 -2.82
N LYS A 111 -27.07 -29.58 -1.48
CA LYS A 111 -26.55 -28.56 -0.57
C LYS A 111 -25.06 -28.28 -0.81
N ILE A 112 -24.20 -29.29 -1.01
CA ILE A 112 -22.79 -29.07 -1.34
C ILE A 112 -22.67 -28.21 -2.60
N ILE A 113 -23.34 -28.60 -3.69
CA ILE A 113 -23.23 -27.90 -4.98
C ILE A 113 -23.80 -26.48 -4.88
N SER A 114 -24.96 -26.31 -4.24
CA SER A 114 -25.55 -24.99 -4.01
C SER A 114 -24.61 -24.07 -3.23
N LEU A 115 -24.01 -24.58 -2.14
CA LEU A 115 -23.08 -23.82 -1.31
C LEU A 115 -21.79 -23.48 -2.07
N VAL A 116 -21.21 -24.44 -2.80
CA VAL A 116 -20.01 -24.20 -3.63
C VAL A 116 -20.30 -23.12 -4.66
N ARG A 117 -21.39 -23.21 -5.42
CA ARG A 117 -21.78 -22.19 -6.42
C ARG A 117 -21.97 -20.81 -5.80
N LYS A 118 -22.61 -20.76 -4.63
CA LYS A 118 -22.84 -19.51 -3.86
C LYS A 118 -21.53 -18.87 -3.43
N LEU A 119 -20.60 -19.66 -2.88
CA LEU A 119 -19.37 -19.14 -2.26
C LEU A 119 -18.20 -18.93 -3.24
N THR A 120 -18.20 -19.61 -4.39
CA THR A 120 -17.20 -19.41 -5.46
C THR A 120 -17.61 -18.31 -6.44
N HIS A 121 -18.83 -17.79 -6.35
CA HIS A 121 -19.31 -16.73 -7.24
C HIS A 121 -18.36 -15.51 -7.21
N SER A 122 -18.19 -14.80 -8.33
CA SER A 122 -17.30 -13.63 -8.44
C SER A 122 -17.64 -12.48 -7.48
N ASN A 123 -18.91 -12.38 -7.09
CA ASN A 123 -19.36 -11.42 -6.07
C ASN A 123 -19.04 -11.86 -4.61
N VAL A 124 -18.64 -13.13 -4.38
CA VAL A 124 -18.49 -13.70 -3.04
C VAL A 124 -17.08 -14.20 -2.76
N GLN A 125 -16.50 -15.00 -3.65
CA GLN A 125 -15.10 -15.48 -3.60
C GLN A 125 -14.63 -16.02 -2.24
N ALA A 126 -15.55 -16.46 -1.38
CA ALA A 126 -15.26 -17.02 -0.07
C ALA A 126 -14.69 -18.44 -0.15
N LEU A 127 -14.94 -19.12 -1.28
CA LEU A 127 -14.29 -20.36 -1.67
C LEU A 127 -13.57 -20.20 -3.01
N LYS A 128 -12.49 -20.96 -3.16
CA LYS A 128 -11.74 -21.16 -4.40
C LYS A 128 -11.70 -22.67 -4.68
N MET A 129 -11.81 -23.05 -5.95
CA MET A 129 -11.75 -24.46 -6.35
C MET A 129 -10.36 -24.79 -6.88
N SER A 130 -9.81 -25.94 -6.51
CA SER A 130 -8.54 -26.42 -7.06
C SER A 130 -8.62 -27.92 -7.37
N MET A 131 -7.96 -28.38 -8.43
CA MET A 131 -7.82 -29.82 -8.69
C MET A 131 -6.88 -30.52 -7.69
N MET A 132 -6.08 -29.74 -6.96
CA MET A 132 -5.04 -30.24 -6.05
C MET A 132 -5.26 -29.69 -4.63
N PRO A 133 -5.01 -30.52 -3.59
CA PRO A 133 -5.01 -30.06 -2.20
C PRO A 133 -4.04 -28.91 -1.94
N TRP A 134 -4.39 -28.01 -1.02
CA TRP A 134 -3.53 -26.88 -0.64
C TRP A 134 -2.17 -27.31 -0.08
N SER A 135 -2.12 -28.48 0.58
CA SER A 135 -0.90 -29.06 1.15
C SER A 135 0.21 -29.30 0.11
N ILE A 136 -0.14 -29.49 -1.16
CA ILE A 136 0.82 -29.63 -2.28
C ILE A 136 1.56 -28.30 -2.52
N TYR A 137 0.86 -27.18 -2.34
CA TYR A 137 1.38 -25.83 -2.57
C TYR A 137 2.05 -25.23 -1.34
N ALA A 138 1.68 -25.67 -0.13
CA ALA A 138 2.14 -25.07 1.13
C ALA A 138 3.68 -24.96 1.25
N LYS A 139 4.42 -25.94 0.72
CA LYS A 139 5.90 -25.94 0.69
C LYS A 139 6.51 -25.33 -0.57
N ARG A 140 5.70 -25.06 -1.60
CA ARG A 140 6.11 -24.48 -2.88
C ARG A 140 5.09 -23.42 -3.32
N PRO A 141 4.95 -22.29 -2.60
CA PRO A 141 3.90 -21.31 -2.88
C PRO A 141 3.94 -20.76 -4.30
N ALA A 142 5.13 -20.68 -4.91
CA ALA A 142 5.32 -20.25 -6.30
C ALA A 142 4.67 -21.19 -7.35
N MET A 143 4.35 -22.43 -6.97
CA MET A 143 3.64 -23.39 -7.82
C MET A 143 2.12 -23.31 -7.65
N ALA A 144 1.62 -22.55 -6.66
CA ALA A 144 0.20 -22.36 -6.47
C ALA A 144 -0.38 -21.54 -7.63
N PRO A 145 -1.50 -21.94 -8.25
CA PRO A 145 -2.20 -21.08 -9.19
C PRO A 145 -2.49 -19.70 -8.58
N PRO A 146 -2.15 -18.59 -9.25
CA PRO A 146 -2.27 -17.25 -8.69
C PRO A 146 -3.68 -16.92 -8.16
N TYR A 147 -4.74 -17.45 -8.78
CA TYR A 147 -6.12 -17.19 -8.38
C TYR A 147 -6.47 -17.73 -6.97
N LEU A 148 -5.74 -18.73 -6.46
CA LEU A 148 -5.94 -19.27 -5.11
C LEU A 148 -5.46 -18.28 -4.03
N GLY A 149 -4.42 -17.51 -4.34
CA GLY A 149 -3.92 -16.44 -3.48
C GLY A 149 -4.59 -15.08 -3.72
N SER A 150 -5.28 -14.92 -4.84
CA SER A 150 -5.83 -13.64 -5.29
C SER A 150 -7.03 -13.18 -4.46
N THR A 151 -6.93 -11.93 -4.00
CA THR A 151 -7.99 -11.15 -3.37
C THR A 151 -8.68 -10.17 -4.30
N MET A 152 -8.29 -10.14 -5.57
CA MET A 152 -8.74 -9.14 -6.53
C MET A 152 -10.18 -9.45 -6.97
N PRO A 153 -11.16 -8.57 -6.72
CA PRO A 153 -12.21 -8.40 -7.71
C PRO A 153 -11.60 -7.58 -8.85
N TYR A 154 -11.45 -8.20 -10.01
CA TYR A 154 -11.23 -7.41 -11.20
C TYR A 154 -12.39 -6.41 -11.32
N ALA A 155 -12.06 -5.15 -11.63
CA ALA A 155 -13.08 -4.17 -11.99
C ALA A 155 -13.99 -4.83 -13.05
N ARG A 156 -15.31 -4.68 -12.92
CA ARG A 156 -16.24 -5.26 -13.88
C ARG A 156 -15.93 -4.67 -15.24
N TRP A 157 -15.32 -5.48 -16.09
CA TRP A 157 -15.05 -5.12 -17.46
C TRP A 157 -16.22 -5.59 -18.32
N GLN A 158 -16.80 -4.67 -19.08
CA GLN A 158 -17.72 -5.00 -20.15
C GLN A 158 -17.05 -4.69 -21.49
N PRO A 159 -17.29 -5.49 -22.53
CA PRO A 159 -16.85 -5.16 -23.88
C PRO A 159 -17.23 -3.71 -24.24
N GLY A 160 -16.24 -2.91 -24.65
CA GLY A 160 -16.41 -1.49 -24.94
C GLY A 160 -16.15 -0.52 -23.77
N THR A 161 -15.84 -1.02 -22.57
CA THR A 161 -15.36 -0.16 -21.46
C THR A 161 -14.03 0.46 -21.85
N ALA A 162 -13.96 1.79 -21.92
CA ALA A 162 -12.73 2.51 -22.24
C ALA A 162 -11.67 2.28 -21.15
N VAL A 163 -10.42 2.09 -21.56
CA VAL A 163 -9.28 2.11 -20.63
C VAL A 163 -9.09 3.54 -20.17
N PRO A 164 -9.20 3.85 -18.87
CA PRO A 164 -8.98 5.21 -18.39
C PRO A 164 -7.55 5.65 -18.76
N PRO A 165 -7.33 6.91 -19.18
CA PRO A 165 -5.98 7.43 -19.31
C PRO A 165 -5.28 7.40 -17.94
N ALA A 166 -3.96 7.24 -17.94
CA ALA A 166 -3.18 7.37 -16.71
C ALA A 166 -3.40 8.78 -16.12
N ILE A 167 -3.87 8.86 -14.88
CA ILE A 167 -4.10 10.13 -14.19
C ILE A 167 -2.76 10.69 -13.72
N SER A 168 -2.53 11.99 -13.91
CA SER A 168 -1.40 12.71 -13.34
C SER A 168 -1.58 12.85 -11.82
N LEU A 169 -0.60 12.39 -11.02
CA LEU A 169 -0.57 12.56 -9.56
C LEU A 169 -0.89 14.00 -9.12
N SER A 170 -0.28 14.97 -9.80
CA SER A 170 -0.50 16.39 -9.49
C SER A 170 -1.94 16.87 -9.73
N GLU A 171 -2.68 16.25 -10.66
CA GLU A 171 -4.10 16.55 -10.90
C GLU A 171 -4.99 15.86 -9.86
N TYR A 172 -4.58 14.69 -9.37
CA TYR A 172 -5.26 13.95 -8.31
C TYR A 172 -5.32 14.77 -7.02
N HIS A 173 -4.20 15.24 -6.48
CA HIS A 173 -4.22 16.02 -5.22
C HIS A 173 -4.90 17.40 -5.35
N LYS A 174 -4.88 18.00 -6.55
CA LYS A 174 -5.53 19.30 -6.80
C LYS A 174 -7.05 19.22 -6.86
N SER A 175 -7.62 18.10 -7.31
CA SER A 175 -9.03 18.05 -7.71
C SER A 175 -9.80 16.78 -7.36
N SER A 176 -9.13 15.71 -6.95
CA SER A 176 -9.76 14.40 -6.74
C SER A 176 -9.98 14.05 -5.26
N ILE A 177 -9.29 14.72 -4.32
CA ILE A 177 -9.50 14.53 -2.88
C ILE A 177 -10.74 15.31 -2.42
N ASN A 178 -11.86 14.59 -2.29
CA ASN A 178 -13.15 15.17 -1.89
C ASN A 178 -13.40 15.10 -0.37
N ASP A 179 -12.82 14.12 0.31
CA ASP A 179 -12.95 13.90 1.76
C ASP A 179 -11.57 13.52 2.31
N ALA A 180 -11.06 14.35 3.23
CA ALA A 180 -9.73 14.21 3.78
C ALA A 180 -9.58 12.96 4.66
N ASP A 181 -10.58 12.62 5.48
CA ASP A 181 -10.49 11.45 6.34
C ASP A 181 -10.67 10.18 5.52
N ALA A 182 -11.59 10.19 4.53
CA ALA A 182 -11.78 9.06 3.64
C ALA A 182 -10.54 8.75 2.79
N GLN A 183 -9.78 9.78 2.39
CA GLN A 183 -8.51 9.63 1.67
C GLN A 183 -7.58 8.66 2.39
N PHE A 184 -7.28 8.90 3.67
CA PHE A 184 -6.34 8.06 4.42
C PHE A 184 -6.99 6.77 4.94
N ASP A 185 -8.30 6.78 5.24
CA ASP A 185 -9.00 5.59 5.72
C ASP A 185 -9.31 4.58 4.59
N HIS A 186 -9.34 5.00 3.34
CA HIS A 186 -9.77 4.15 2.23
C HIS A 186 -8.79 4.09 1.05
N GLN A 187 -8.03 5.15 0.75
CA GLN A 187 -7.23 5.25 -0.48
C GLN A 187 -5.71 5.18 -0.21
N GLU A 188 -5.16 6.06 0.64
CA GLU A 188 -3.71 6.22 0.91
C GLU A 188 -3.41 6.03 2.40
N THR A 189 -3.41 4.79 2.89
CA THR A 189 -3.10 4.58 4.30
C THR A 189 -1.60 4.66 4.55
N THR A 190 -1.19 5.70 5.26
CA THR A 190 0.19 5.91 5.71
C THR A 190 0.46 5.26 7.06
N LEU A 191 1.72 4.96 7.34
CA LEU A 191 2.17 4.42 8.63
C LEU A 191 1.91 5.43 9.76
N SER A 192 2.17 6.71 9.51
CA SER A 192 1.86 7.81 10.43
C SER A 192 0.37 7.92 10.75
N HIS A 193 -0.53 7.69 9.77
CA HIS A 193 -1.97 7.66 10.01
C HIS A 193 -2.39 6.47 10.87
N LEU A 194 -1.86 5.26 10.60
CA LEU A 194 -2.15 4.07 11.41
C LEU A 194 -1.74 4.25 12.87
N LEU A 195 -0.69 5.03 13.13
CA LEU A 195 -0.11 5.27 14.45
C LEU A 195 -0.41 6.67 15.00
N ARG A 196 -1.49 7.32 14.51
CA ARG A 196 -1.92 8.67 14.94
C ARG A 196 -2.47 8.75 16.37
N VAL A 197 -2.76 7.59 16.97
CA VAL A 197 -3.21 7.44 18.36
C VAL A 197 -2.13 6.74 19.18
N PRO A 198 -2.11 6.90 20.52
CA PRO A 198 -1.21 6.17 21.40
C PRO A 198 -1.20 4.67 21.08
N HIS A 199 -0.03 4.13 20.74
CA HIS A 199 0.08 2.76 20.26
C HIS A 199 1.15 1.97 21.02
N PRO A 200 0.91 0.68 21.37
CA PRO A 200 1.88 -0.15 22.10
C PRO A 200 3.26 -0.24 21.42
N VAL A 201 3.28 -0.30 20.09
CA VAL A 201 4.53 -0.33 19.30
C VAL A 201 5.44 0.88 19.54
N LEU A 202 4.88 2.02 19.94
CA LEU A 202 5.60 3.25 20.23
C LEU A 202 5.63 3.56 21.73
N ALA A 203 5.53 2.53 22.58
CA ALA A 203 5.45 2.68 24.03
C ALA A 203 4.31 3.64 24.47
N ASN A 204 3.12 3.49 23.87
CA ASN A 204 1.94 4.33 24.07
C ASN A 204 2.10 5.80 23.69
N ARG A 205 3.01 6.11 22.78
CA ARG A 205 3.07 7.40 22.08
C ARG A 205 2.34 7.32 20.73
N THR A 206 1.97 8.47 20.19
CA THR A 206 1.62 8.58 18.76
C THR A 206 2.89 8.60 17.90
N TYR A 207 2.75 8.42 16.59
CA TYR A 207 3.83 8.59 15.62
C TYR A 207 4.50 9.96 15.75
N GLY A 208 3.71 11.04 15.79
CA GLY A 208 4.24 12.40 15.89
C GLY A 208 4.95 12.67 17.23
N GLN A 209 4.48 12.09 18.33
CA GLN A 209 5.16 12.17 19.62
C GLN A 209 6.51 11.41 19.60
N ALA A 210 6.55 10.22 19.00
CA ALA A 210 7.80 9.46 18.85
C ALA A 210 8.81 10.22 17.97
N LEU A 211 8.37 10.81 16.86
CA LEU A 211 9.21 11.64 16.01
C LEU A 211 9.73 12.89 16.75
N ALA A 212 8.88 13.54 17.54
CA ALA A 212 9.30 14.68 18.36
C ALA A 212 10.34 14.30 19.42
N ASP A 213 10.19 13.14 20.06
CA ASP A 213 11.18 12.61 21.00
C ASP A 213 12.54 12.37 20.30
N VAL A 214 12.54 11.91 19.05
CA VAL A 214 13.76 11.78 18.23
C VAL A 214 14.40 13.14 17.95
N ILE A 215 13.59 14.13 17.55
CA ILE A 215 14.04 15.50 17.29
C ILE A 215 14.72 16.08 18.53
N LEU A 216 14.13 15.89 19.71
CA LEU A 216 14.66 16.34 20.98
C LEU A 216 15.92 15.58 21.41
N ALA A 217 15.89 14.25 21.34
CA ALA A 217 17.00 13.40 21.78
C ALA A 217 18.26 13.59 20.93
N ARG A 218 18.10 13.96 19.66
CA ARG A 218 19.21 14.27 18.74
C ARG A 218 19.57 15.75 18.70
N GLU A 219 18.93 16.57 19.54
CA GLU A 219 19.16 18.01 19.63
C GLU A 219 19.06 18.72 18.26
N LEU A 220 18.12 18.28 17.40
CA LEU A 220 17.97 18.83 16.04
C LEU A 220 17.43 20.27 16.06
N VAL A 221 16.83 20.67 17.17
CA VAL A 221 16.32 22.02 17.43
C VAL A 221 16.66 22.42 18.87
N SER A 222 16.87 23.71 19.12
CA SER A 222 17.12 24.23 20.47
C SER A 222 16.60 25.66 20.62
N GLY A 223 15.99 25.98 21.78
CA GLY A 223 15.50 27.32 22.09
C GLY A 223 14.31 27.77 21.22
N ARG A 224 14.60 28.20 19.98
CA ARG A 224 13.62 28.58 18.96
C ARG A 224 13.84 27.76 17.69
N ALA A 225 12.77 27.30 17.05
CA ALA A 225 12.84 26.49 15.84
C ALA A 225 11.84 26.97 14.78
N ARG A 226 12.33 27.21 13.57
CA ARG A 226 11.52 27.39 12.35
C ARG A 226 11.41 26.04 11.65
N ILE A 227 10.20 25.50 11.60
CA ILE A 227 9.94 24.15 11.10
C ILE A 227 9.08 24.24 9.85
N LEU A 228 9.51 23.58 8.77
CA LEU A 228 8.68 23.33 7.60
C LEU A 228 8.24 21.87 7.58
N GLU A 229 6.94 21.61 7.47
CA GLU A 229 6.41 20.30 7.09
C GLU A 229 5.86 20.35 5.67
N ILE A 230 6.24 19.38 4.84
CA ILE A 230 5.86 19.30 3.44
C ILE A 230 4.86 18.15 3.29
N GLY A 231 3.62 18.48 2.91
CA GLY A 231 2.51 17.54 2.84
C GLY A 231 2.18 16.94 4.21
N ALA A 232 1.51 17.70 5.08
CA ALA A 232 1.23 17.27 6.45
C ALA A 232 0.06 16.27 6.58
N GLY A 233 -0.52 15.83 5.46
CA GLY A 233 -1.71 14.97 5.42
C GLY A 233 -2.87 15.58 6.21
N LEU A 234 -3.36 14.89 7.22
CA LEU A 234 -4.38 15.42 8.13
C LEU A 234 -3.81 16.36 9.22
N GLY A 235 -2.49 16.49 9.37
CA GLY A 235 -1.86 17.35 10.37
C GLY A 235 -1.71 16.71 11.76
N TYR A 236 -1.85 15.39 11.88
CA TYR A 236 -1.64 14.67 13.15
C TYR A 236 -0.18 14.74 13.61
N VAL A 237 0.78 14.57 12.68
CA VAL A 237 2.21 14.67 12.98
C VAL A 237 2.55 16.09 13.44
N ALA A 238 2.16 17.11 12.66
CA ALA A 238 2.30 18.52 13.02
C ALA A 238 1.77 18.82 14.44
N ARG A 239 0.52 18.44 14.75
CA ARG A 239 -0.11 18.65 16.07
C ARG A 239 0.77 18.10 17.19
N ASP A 240 1.19 16.85 17.07
CA ASP A 240 1.90 16.14 18.14
C ASP A 240 3.34 16.62 18.28
N VAL A 241 4.02 16.91 17.18
CA VAL A 241 5.37 17.50 17.18
C VAL A 241 5.34 18.88 17.85
N MET A 242 4.42 19.74 17.44
CA MET A 242 4.27 21.07 18.02
C MET A 242 4.00 21.01 19.54
N ALA A 243 3.05 20.18 19.97
CA ALA A 243 2.72 20.02 21.37
C ALA A 243 3.91 19.53 22.20
N ARG A 244 4.63 18.52 21.71
CA ARG A 244 5.75 17.88 22.42
C ARG A 244 6.98 18.79 22.50
N LEU A 245 7.30 19.54 21.44
CA LEU A 245 8.40 20.51 21.47
C LEU A 245 8.11 21.68 22.42
N ARG A 246 6.87 22.20 22.42
CA ARG A 246 6.44 23.26 23.36
C ARG A 246 6.49 22.79 24.82
N GLU A 247 6.11 21.53 25.09
CA GLU A 247 6.23 20.91 26.43
C GLU A 247 7.69 20.94 26.95
N LYS A 248 8.66 20.87 26.04
CA LYS A 248 10.10 20.96 26.37
C LYS A 248 10.67 22.39 26.34
N GLY A 249 9.81 23.40 26.23
CA GLY A 249 10.21 24.81 26.26
C GLY A 249 10.81 25.31 24.94
N ILE A 250 10.65 24.59 23.82
CA ILE A 250 11.05 25.06 22.51
C ILE A 250 9.97 26.02 21.98
N THR A 251 10.40 27.23 21.62
CA THR A 251 9.56 28.18 20.88
C THR A 251 9.52 27.77 19.42
N ILE A 252 8.34 27.58 18.83
CA ILE A 252 8.22 27.07 17.46
C ILE A 252 7.48 28.03 16.54
N GLU A 253 7.99 28.14 15.31
CA GLU A 253 7.30 28.66 14.14
C GLU A 253 7.09 27.50 13.18
N TYR A 254 5.84 27.07 13.01
CA TYR A 254 5.53 25.91 12.19
C TYR A 254 4.86 26.35 10.88
N THR A 255 5.42 25.90 9.76
CA THR A 255 4.92 26.18 8.42
C THR A 255 4.60 24.87 7.73
N ILE A 256 3.42 24.77 7.12
CA ILE A 256 3.00 23.62 6.32
C ILE A 256 2.92 24.05 4.86
N CYS A 257 3.59 23.33 3.96
CA CYS A 257 3.38 23.45 2.52
C CYS A 257 2.42 22.35 2.06
N GLU A 258 1.25 22.74 1.56
CA GLU A 258 0.18 21.80 1.19
C GLU A 258 -0.39 22.15 -0.18
N LEU A 259 -0.44 21.14 -1.05
CA LEU A 259 -0.96 21.27 -2.41
C LEU A 259 -2.49 21.13 -2.45
N SER A 260 -3.05 20.24 -1.62
CA SER A 260 -4.47 19.91 -1.63
C SER A 260 -5.28 20.92 -0.80
N PRO A 261 -6.23 21.67 -1.41
CA PRO A 261 -7.08 22.58 -0.65
C PRO A 261 -7.92 21.87 0.42
N THR A 262 -8.34 20.63 0.15
CA THR A 262 -9.14 19.81 1.07
C THR A 262 -8.33 19.42 2.31
N LEU A 263 -7.08 18.96 2.12
CA LEU A 263 -6.19 18.65 3.24
C LEU A 263 -5.80 19.92 4.00
N ALA A 264 -5.48 21.00 3.29
CA ALA A 264 -5.13 22.28 3.89
C ALA A 264 -6.29 22.83 4.76
N LYS A 265 -7.54 22.62 4.37
CA LYS A 265 -8.71 22.95 5.20
C LYS A 265 -8.75 22.10 6.47
N ALA A 266 -8.62 20.78 6.35
CA ALA A 266 -8.64 19.86 7.51
C ALA A 266 -7.49 20.16 8.49
N GLN A 267 -6.30 20.50 7.98
CA GLN A 267 -5.15 20.92 8.79
C GLN A 267 -5.46 22.22 9.54
N ARG A 268 -6.04 23.23 8.88
CA ARG A 268 -6.41 24.50 9.54
C ARG A 268 -7.48 24.31 10.61
N GLU A 269 -8.46 23.44 10.38
CA GLU A 269 -9.47 23.09 11.38
C GLU A 269 -8.83 22.40 12.60
N ARG A 270 -7.83 21.54 12.37
CA ARG A 270 -7.15 20.77 13.43
C ARG A 270 -6.10 21.57 14.20
N LEU A 271 -5.37 22.45 13.53
CA LEU A 271 -4.21 23.17 14.08
C LEU A 271 -4.51 24.63 14.43
N GLY A 272 -5.60 25.20 13.90
CA GLY A 272 -5.96 26.60 14.12
C GLY A 272 -4.83 27.55 13.74
N THR A 273 -4.44 28.42 14.67
CA THR A 273 -3.37 29.42 14.49
C THR A 273 -1.99 28.93 14.91
N ASP A 274 -1.84 27.65 15.28
CA ASP A 274 -0.56 27.11 15.77
C ASP A 274 0.46 26.92 14.65
N ALA A 275 0.03 26.89 13.40
CA ALA A 275 0.85 26.79 12.20
C ALA A 275 0.49 27.89 11.18
N THR A 276 1.34 28.02 10.16
CA THR A 276 1.12 28.86 8.97
C THR A 276 1.15 27.98 7.73
N TRP A 277 0.55 28.43 6.63
CA TRP A 277 0.43 27.63 5.40
C TRP A 277 1.04 28.33 4.20
N ILE A 278 1.71 27.54 3.37
CA ILE A 278 2.07 27.86 2.00
C ILE A 278 1.20 26.98 1.10
N ASP A 279 0.13 27.57 0.56
CA ASP A 279 -0.77 26.86 -0.36
C ASP A 279 -0.09 26.68 -1.72
N GLY A 280 0.05 25.43 -2.17
CA GLY A 280 0.49 25.11 -3.52
C GLY A 280 1.57 24.05 -3.60
N ASP A 281 2.13 23.93 -4.80
CA ASP A 281 3.14 22.94 -5.15
C ASP A 281 4.49 23.29 -4.51
N VAL A 282 5.04 22.36 -3.71
CA VAL A 282 6.35 22.52 -3.07
C VAL A 282 7.47 22.72 -4.09
N LEU A 283 7.37 22.12 -5.27
CA LEU A 283 8.35 22.30 -6.36
C LEU A 283 8.19 23.67 -7.04
N ALA A 284 7.09 24.39 -6.81
CA ALA A 284 6.92 25.77 -7.29
C ALA A 284 7.11 26.82 -6.17
N ALA A 285 7.10 26.40 -4.90
CA ALA A 285 7.13 27.28 -3.75
C ALA A 285 8.37 28.20 -3.74
N GLN A 286 8.13 29.49 -3.54
CA GLN A 286 9.15 30.53 -3.46
C GLN A 286 9.49 30.80 -1.99
N ILE A 287 10.30 29.91 -1.41
CA ILE A 287 10.77 29.99 -0.04
C ILE A 287 12.20 30.55 -0.03
N PRO A 288 12.51 31.57 0.78
CA PRO A 288 13.87 32.10 0.89
C PRO A 288 14.88 31.06 1.38
N ASP A 289 16.13 31.22 0.97
CA ASP A 289 17.23 30.39 1.47
C ASP A 289 17.38 30.53 3.00
N ALA A 290 17.84 29.46 3.66
CA ALA A 290 18.10 29.41 5.10
C ALA A 290 16.89 29.79 6.00
N SER A 291 15.67 29.51 5.52
CA SER A 291 14.42 29.82 6.22
C SER A 291 14.10 28.88 7.39
N PHE A 292 14.60 27.64 7.38
CA PHE A 292 14.15 26.61 8.34
C PHE A 292 15.31 25.92 9.06
N ASP A 293 15.12 25.69 10.35
CA ASP A 293 16.07 24.95 11.20
C ASP A 293 15.79 23.44 11.14
N LEU A 294 14.52 23.08 10.91
CA LEU A 294 14.06 21.71 10.69
C LEU A 294 13.10 21.64 9.50
N ILE A 295 13.27 20.65 8.63
CA ILE A 295 12.31 20.31 7.57
C ILE A 295 11.85 18.86 7.76
N ILE A 296 10.54 18.62 7.70
CA ILE A 296 9.93 17.31 7.78
C ILE A 296 9.17 17.05 6.47
N SER A 297 9.43 15.90 5.84
CA SER A 297 8.69 15.41 4.69
C SER A 297 8.34 13.95 4.97
N ASN A 298 7.17 13.72 5.56
CA ASN A 298 6.78 12.40 6.02
C ASN A 298 5.80 11.73 5.06
N GLU A 299 6.23 10.67 4.38
CA GLU A 299 5.38 9.87 3.46
C GLU A 299 4.70 10.78 2.41
N MET A 300 5.53 11.57 1.72
CA MET A 300 5.12 12.56 0.71
C MET A 300 6.00 12.51 -0.54
N VAL A 301 7.23 12.00 -0.44
CA VAL A 301 8.17 12.04 -1.56
C VAL A 301 7.75 11.07 -2.67
N GLY A 302 7.01 10.01 -2.34
CA GLY A 302 6.39 9.09 -3.29
C GLY A 302 5.39 9.76 -4.24
N ASP A 303 4.74 10.84 -3.80
CA ASP A 303 3.75 11.60 -4.58
C ASP A 303 4.38 12.57 -5.59
N LEU A 304 5.69 12.77 -5.52
CA LEU A 304 6.37 13.70 -6.40
C LEU A 304 6.55 13.11 -7.82
N PRO A 305 6.61 13.97 -8.85
CA PRO A 305 6.75 13.52 -10.23
C PRO A 305 7.93 12.56 -10.44
N ALA A 306 7.70 11.55 -11.27
CA ALA A 306 8.73 10.67 -11.80
C ALA A 306 8.50 10.44 -13.29
N THR A 307 9.57 10.26 -14.04
CA THR A 307 9.53 10.08 -15.50
C THR A 307 10.15 8.76 -15.88
N GLN A 308 9.50 8.03 -16.79
CA GLN A 308 10.05 6.79 -17.34
C GLN A 308 11.04 7.11 -18.46
N HIS A 309 12.17 6.43 -18.48
CA HIS A 309 13.23 6.57 -19.46
C HIS A 309 13.74 5.20 -19.92
N SER A 310 14.33 5.17 -21.10
CA SER A 310 15.15 4.06 -21.57
C SER A 310 16.61 4.26 -21.15
N ARG A 311 17.39 3.18 -21.10
CA ARG A 311 18.84 3.23 -20.88
C ARG A 311 19.54 4.07 -21.96
N GLU A 312 19.08 4.01 -23.21
CA GLU A 312 19.66 4.77 -24.31
C GLU A 312 19.49 6.29 -24.16
N ASP A 313 18.38 6.73 -23.55
CA ASP A 313 18.08 8.15 -23.29
C ASP A 313 19.20 8.84 -22.51
N VAL A 314 19.89 8.07 -21.67
CA VAL A 314 20.93 8.55 -20.77
C VAL A 314 22.33 8.00 -21.14
N GLY A 315 22.46 7.43 -22.34
CA GLY A 315 23.75 6.98 -22.88
C GLY A 315 24.22 5.60 -22.42
N LEU A 316 23.35 4.82 -21.77
CA LEU A 316 23.63 3.44 -21.39
C LEU A 316 23.27 2.47 -22.52
N ASN A 317 23.90 1.29 -22.53
CA ASN A 317 23.58 0.21 -23.48
C ASN A 317 22.41 -0.62 -22.97
N LEU A 318 21.54 -1.11 -23.87
CA LEU A 318 20.38 -1.97 -23.52
C LEU A 318 20.76 -3.29 -22.83
N ASP A 319 22.00 -3.76 -22.97
CA ASP A 319 22.50 -5.01 -22.38
C ASP A 319 22.87 -4.90 -20.89
N GLY A 320 22.61 -3.74 -20.27
CA GLY A 320 22.97 -3.50 -18.86
C GLY A 320 24.36 -2.92 -18.65
N THR A 321 25.13 -2.66 -19.71
CA THR A 321 26.48 -2.06 -19.62
C THR A 321 26.48 -0.56 -19.95
N GLY A 322 27.63 0.09 -19.73
CA GLY A 322 27.84 1.51 -20.03
C GLY A 322 28.03 2.37 -18.78
N THR A 323 28.28 3.65 -19.00
CA THR A 323 28.34 4.67 -17.96
C THR A 323 27.46 5.82 -18.38
N ILE A 324 26.77 6.43 -17.42
CA ILE A 324 25.82 7.49 -17.65
C ILE A 324 26.48 8.67 -18.40
N ASP A 325 25.85 9.11 -19.48
CA ASP A 325 26.21 10.34 -20.17
C ASP A 325 25.49 11.51 -19.50
N ARG A 326 26.24 12.30 -18.73
CA ARG A 326 25.69 13.42 -17.95
C ARG A 326 25.14 14.54 -18.82
N ASP A 327 25.65 14.72 -20.03
CA ASP A 327 25.15 15.75 -20.94
C ASP A 327 23.81 15.32 -21.55
N LYS A 328 23.67 14.03 -21.87
CA LYS A 328 22.35 13.46 -22.24
C LYS A 328 21.36 13.54 -21.10
N LEU A 329 21.74 13.15 -19.89
CA LEU A 329 20.88 13.25 -18.71
C LEU A 329 20.44 14.70 -18.46
N ARG A 330 21.34 15.67 -18.64
CA ARG A 330 21.02 17.10 -18.54
C ARG A 330 20.08 17.58 -19.63
N ALA A 331 20.17 17.04 -20.84
CA ALA A 331 19.30 17.39 -21.96
C ALA A 331 17.84 16.96 -21.76
N LEU A 332 17.55 15.99 -20.88
CA LEU A 332 16.18 15.57 -20.53
C LEU A 332 15.41 16.64 -19.73
N SER A 333 16.08 17.69 -19.24
CA SER A 333 15.52 18.84 -18.51
C SER A 333 14.88 18.50 -17.14
N GLY A 334 14.44 19.53 -16.39
CA GLY A 334 13.78 19.36 -15.09
C GLY A 334 14.61 18.58 -14.07
N GLY A 335 13.97 17.66 -13.34
CA GLY A 335 14.64 16.85 -12.32
C GLY A 335 15.73 15.91 -12.85
N ALA A 336 15.75 15.58 -14.14
CA ALA A 336 16.84 14.81 -14.75
C ALA A 336 18.13 15.65 -14.84
N ALA A 337 18.01 16.92 -15.23
CA ALA A 337 19.14 17.85 -15.20
C ALA A 337 19.67 18.06 -13.77
N ILE A 338 18.77 18.15 -12.79
CA ILE A 338 19.16 18.23 -11.37
C ILE A 338 19.92 16.96 -10.95
N ALA A 339 19.45 15.76 -11.33
CA ALA A 339 20.16 14.52 -11.04
C ALA A 339 21.59 14.49 -11.62
N ALA A 340 21.77 15.00 -12.84
CA ALA A 340 23.08 15.13 -13.47
C ALA A 340 24.02 16.08 -12.70
N ASP A 341 23.50 17.22 -12.25
CA ASP A 341 24.25 18.25 -11.54
C ASP A 341 24.58 17.85 -10.10
N LEU A 342 23.67 17.14 -9.43
CA LEU A 342 23.91 16.52 -8.12
C LEU A 342 24.79 15.26 -8.20
N GLY A 343 25.01 14.75 -9.41
CA GLY A 343 25.85 13.60 -9.66
C GLY A 343 25.34 12.28 -9.12
N VAL A 344 24.03 12.08 -9.22
CA VAL A 344 23.38 10.80 -8.96
C VAL A 344 23.87 9.77 -9.98
N ASN A 345 24.28 8.59 -9.50
CA ASN A 345 24.68 7.47 -10.34
C ASN A 345 23.44 6.68 -10.79
N LEU A 346 23.37 6.38 -12.09
CA LEU A 346 22.30 5.64 -12.75
C LEU A 346 22.83 4.47 -13.61
N ASP A 347 24.12 4.12 -13.50
CA ASP A 347 24.79 3.13 -14.37
C ASP A 347 24.10 1.75 -14.34
N ASP A 348 23.47 1.40 -13.23
CA ASP A 348 22.77 0.14 -12.97
C ASP A 348 21.26 0.18 -13.29
N ALA A 349 20.80 1.17 -14.06
CA ALA A 349 19.39 1.32 -14.43
C ALA A 349 18.74 0.07 -15.04
N THR A 350 17.50 -0.23 -14.66
CA THR A 350 16.71 -1.27 -15.37
C THR A 350 16.26 -0.77 -16.75
N GLU A 351 15.76 -1.66 -17.60
CA GLU A 351 15.16 -1.28 -18.89
C GLU A 351 13.68 -1.70 -18.91
N PRO A 352 12.72 -0.75 -19.03
CA PRO A 352 12.89 0.69 -18.79
C PRO A 352 13.13 0.97 -17.28
N PHE A 353 13.36 2.24 -16.92
CA PHE A 353 13.45 2.68 -15.52
C PHE A 353 12.66 3.97 -15.26
N TYR A 354 12.32 4.21 -13.99
CA TYR A 354 11.71 5.46 -13.53
C TYR A 354 12.75 6.31 -12.80
N LEU A 355 12.82 7.59 -13.17
CA LEU A 355 13.65 8.60 -12.52
C LEU A 355 12.78 9.49 -11.63
N MET A 356 13.12 9.59 -10.34
CA MET A 356 12.37 10.36 -9.33
C MET A 356 12.65 11.86 -9.44
N THR A 357 12.28 12.46 -10.56
CA THR A 357 12.63 13.83 -10.94
C THR A 357 12.19 14.86 -9.90
N GLY A 358 10.97 14.74 -9.37
CA GLY A 358 10.46 15.61 -8.32
C GLY A 358 11.17 15.43 -6.97
N ALA A 359 11.57 14.21 -6.62
CA ALA A 359 12.33 13.94 -5.39
C ALA A 359 13.72 14.59 -5.43
N PHE A 360 14.42 14.51 -6.56
CA PHE A 360 15.72 15.17 -6.72
C PHE A 360 15.61 16.69 -6.69
N GLU A 361 14.58 17.24 -7.32
CA GLU A 361 14.30 18.68 -7.24
C GLU A 361 14.01 19.11 -5.79
N LEU A 362 13.20 18.33 -5.06
CA LEU A 362 12.90 18.61 -3.66
C LEU A 362 14.18 18.62 -2.81
N ILE A 363 15.09 17.65 -2.97
CA ILE A 363 16.35 17.61 -2.22
C ILE A 363 17.22 18.85 -2.51
N SER A 364 17.28 19.28 -3.77
CA SER A 364 17.98 20.52 -4.16
C SER A 364 17.34 21.78 -3.54
N ARG A 365 16.02 21.76 -3.30
CA ARG A 365 15.31 22.84 -2.59
C ARG A 365 15.55 22.79 -1.08
N ILE A 366 15.43 21.62 -0.48
CA ILE A 366 15.71 21.38 0.95
C ILE A 366 17.10 21.89 1.32
N SER A 367 18.13 21.61 0.49
CA SER A 367 19.49 22.05 0.79
C SER A 367 19.64 23.57 0.88
N ARG A 368 18.86 24.31 0.09
CA ARG A 368 18.83 25.78 0.11
C ARG A 368 17.99 26.32 1.27
N TRP A 369 16.84 25.72 1.53
CA TRP A 369 15.89 26.17 2.56
C TRP A 369 16.37 25.92 3.99
N LEU A 370 17.18 24.87 4.20
CA LEU A 370 17.80 24.61 5.49
C LEU A 370 18.75 25.75 5.88
N ALA A 371 18.62 26.25 7.11
CA ALA A 371 19.62 27.12 7.71
C ALA A 371 20.95 26.37 7.91
N PRO A 372 22.09 27.06 8.01
CA PRO A 372 23.34 26.41 8.41
C PRO A 372 23.17 25.67 9.74
N GLY A 373 23.59 24.40 9.78
CA GLY A 373 23.36 23.50 10.92
C GLY A 373 21.96 22.89 10.99
N GLY A 374 21.02 23.31 10.15
CA GLY A 374 19.64 22.79 10.10
C GLY A 374 19.58 21.35 9.57
N THR A 375 18.51 20.65 9.94
CA THR A 375 18.30 19.23 9.58
C THR A 375 17.01 19.02 8.80
N ALA A 376 16.99 18.09 7.86
CA ALA A 376 15.76 17.57 7.27
C ALA A 376 15.59 16.07 7.56
N ILE A 377 14.34 15.67 7.82
CA ILE A 377 13.91 14.28 7.96
C ILE A 377 12.92 14.00 6.84
N VAL A 378 13.29 13.10 5.94
CA VAL A 378 12.45 12.67 4.81
C VAL A 378 12.16 11.19 4.97
N THR A 379 10.89 10.81 5.19
CA THR A 379 10.50 9.40 5.32
C THR A 379 9.60 8.98 4.18
N GLU A 380 9.77 7.74 3.71
CA GLU A 380 8.93 7.18 2.64
C GLU A 380 9.05 5.64 2.60
N PHE A 381 8.06 4.99 1.98
CA PHE A 381 8.18 3.63 1.52
C PHE A 381 9.24 3.49 0.42
N GLY A 382 10.19 2.58 0.60
CA GLY A 382 11.18 2.35 -0.44
C GLY A 382 12.41 1.60 0.00
N GLU A 383 13.42 1.64 -0.86
CA GLU A 383 14.55 0.74 -0.79
C GLU A 383 15.88 1.45 -0.99
N LEU A 384 16.94 0.85 -0.45
CA LEU A 384 18.27 1.43 -0.53
C LEU A 384 18.82 1.39 -1.96
N ALA A 385 18.64 0.26 -2.65
CA ALA A 385 19.29 -0.05 -3.93
C ALA A 385 18.34 -0.58 -5.01
N MET A 386 17.04 -0.72 -4.72
CA MET A 386 16.08 -1.12 -5.75
C MET A 386 15.57 0.10 -6.49
N TRP A 387 15.49 -0.03 -7.82
CA TRP A 387 14.86 0.96 -8.67
C TRP A 387 13.37 1.12 -8.35
N PRO A 388 12.80 2.33 -8.51
CA PRO A 388 11.40 2.59 -8.23
C PRO A 388 10.47 1.63 -8.96
N LYS A 389 9.55 1.01 -8.20
CA LYS A 389 8.52 0.11 -8.73
C LYS A 389 7.16 0.77 -8.59
N LEU A 390 6.39 0.71 -9.68
CA LEU A 390 5.05 1.26 -9.71
C LEU A 390 4.13 0.43 -8.81
N SER A 391 3.54 1.08 -7.81
CA SER A 391 2.46 0.51 -7.03
C SER A 391 1.20 0.45 -7.88
N THR A 392 0.63 -0.74 -8.04
CA THR A 392 -0.63 -0.96 -8.76
C THR A 392 -1.82 -1.14 -7.81
N HIS A 393 -1.58 -0.94 -6.50
CA HIS A 393 -2.57 -1.19 -5.44
C HIS A 393 -3.26 0.09 -4.95
N LEU A 394 -2.84 1.25 -5.42
CA LEU A 394 -3.40 2.56 -5.10
C LEU A 394 -4.27 3.07 -6.26
N ASP A 395 -5.17 4.01 -5.96
CA ASP A 395 -6.09 4.59 -6.94
C ASP A 395 -5.36 5.54 -7.93
N HIS A 396 -4.07 5.81 -7.70
CA HIS A 396 -3.16 6.59 -8.55
C HIS A 396 -1.78 5.87 -8.66
N PRO A 397 -0.99 6.15 -9.70
CA PRO A 397 0.34 5.57 -9.88
C PRO A 397 1.35 6.18 -8.90
N GLU A 398 1.71 5.46 -7.84
CA GLU A 398 2.75 5.87 -6.89
C GLU A 398 4.01 4.99 -7.04
N LEU A 399 5.20 5.54 -6.84
CA LEU A 399 6.47 4.83 -7.03
C LEU A 399 7.23 4.69 -5.71
N SER A 400 7.78 3.50 -5.44
CA SER A 400 8.66 3.30 -4.29
C SER A 400 9.91 4.18 -4.40
N THR A 401 10.36 4.77 -3.29
CA THR A 401 11.54 5.66 -3.31
C THR A 401 12.86 4.89 -3.33
N HIS A 402 13.81 5.32 -4.18
CA HIS A 402 15.19 4.83 -4.16
C HIS A 402 16.06 5.70 -3.22
N PHE A 403 16.19 5.29 -1.95
CA PHE A 403 16.88 6.06 -0.92
C PHE A 403 18.38 6.22 -1.16
N GLY A 404 19.05 5.24 -1.78
CA GLY A 404 20.47 5.37 -2.16
C GLY A 404 20.72 6.54 -3.12
N GLN A 405 19.90 6.71 -4.15
CA GLN A 405 19.98 7.85 -5.07
C GLN A 405 19.59 9.16 -4.37
N LEU A 406 18.59 9.14 -3.49
CA LEU A 406 18.20 10.33 -2.72
C LEU A 406 19.32 10.82 -1.79
N LEU A 407 20.06 9.90 -1.16
CA LEU A 407 21.24 10.22 -0.36
C LEU A 407 22.40 10.75 -1.23
N GLN A 408 22.62 10.18 -2.42
CA GLN A 408 23.58 10.73 -3.37
C GLN A 408 23.22 12.16 -3.78
N ALA A 409 21.95 12.40 -4.10
CA ALA A 409 21.43 13.72 -4.42
C ALA A 409 21.66 14.71 -3.26
N ALA A 410 21.38 14.30 -2.01
CA ALA A 410 21.59 15.14 -0.84
C ALA A 410 23.07 15.51 -0.65
N ARG A 411 23.98 14.54 -0.83
CA ARG A 411 25.43 14.78 -0.78
C ARG A 411 25.91 15.69 -1.91
N GLY A 412 25.41 15.47 -3.12
CA GLY A 412 25.65 16.34 -4.27
C GLY A 412 25.18 17.78 -4.03
N ALA A 413 24.12 17.94 -3.23
CA ALA A 413 23.58 19.25 -2.83
C ALA A 413 24.33 19.88 -1.65
N GLY A 414 25.43 19.28 -1.18
CA GLY A 414 26.25 19.78 -0.08
C GLY A 414 25.73 19.44 1.32
N LEU A 415 24.81 18.48 1.44
CA LEU A 415 24.30 18.02 2.74
C LEU A 415 25.08 16.78 3.23
N GLU A 416 25.19 16.66 4.55
CA GLU A 416 25.67 15.45 5.20
C GLU A 416 24.47 14.60 5.62
N GLY A 417 24.50 13.29 5.42
CA GLY A 417 23.34 12.48 5.81
C GLY A 417 23.54 10.98 5.80
N LYS A 418 22.52 10.31 6.32
CA LYS A 418 22.41 8.85 6.43
C LYS A 418 20.98 8.41 6.18
N ILE A 419 20.85 7.11 5.89
CA ILE A 419 19.57 6.43 5.77
C ILE A 419 19.39 5.55 7.00
N GLU A 420 18.20 5.57 7.57
CA GLU A 420 17.78 4.74 8.70
C GLU A 420 16.46 4.04 8.34
N PHE A 421 16.11 2.96 9.04
CA PHE A 421 14.75 2.45 8.98
C PHE A 421 13.85 3.31 9.87
N VAL A 422 12.61 3.58 9.46
CA VAL A 422 11.66 4.36 10.29
C VAL A 422 11.39 3.64 11.61
N ILE A 423 11.31 2.30 11.59
CA ILE A 423 11.12 1.50 12.81
C ILE A 423 12.26 1.66 13.82
N ASP A 424 13.49 1.88 13.34
CA ASP A 424 14.66 2.13 14.19
C ASP A 424 14.69 3.59 14.65
N LEU A 425 14.38 4.51 13.75
CA LEU A 425 14.31 5.93 14.04
C LEU A 425 13.35 6.19 15.20
N LEU A 426 12.17 5.56 15.17
CA LEU A 426 11.08 5.78 16.13
C LEU A 426 11.09 4.83 17.33
N ASP A 427 12.09 3.95 17.44
CA ASP A 427 12.24 2.97 18.53
C ASP A 427 11.00 2.06 18.66
N PHE A 428 10.66 1.35 17.58
CA PHE A 428 9.54 0.41 17.56
C PHE A 428 9.79 -0.77 18.53
N ASN A 429 8.78 -1.09 19.33
CA ASN A 429 8.71 -2.37 20.02
C ASN A 429 8.40 -3.50 19.02
N ARG A 430 9.44 -4.18 18.54
CA ARG A 430 9.36 -5.24 17.52
C ARG A 430 8.73 -6.55 18.00
N ASP A 431 8.49 -6.70 19.31
CA ASP A 431 7.81 -7.87 19.89
C ASP A 431 6.29 -7.80 19.74
N GLU A 432 5.75 -6.62 19.42
CA GLU A 432 4.32 -6.45 19.15
C GLU A 432 3.89 -7.19 17.88
N LYS A 433 2.61 -7.56 17.86
CA LYS A 433 1.97 -8.14 16.68
C LYS A 433 0.95 -7.20 16.09
N GLY A 434 0.98 -7.04 14.77
CA GLY A 434 0.04 -6.22 14.00
C GLY A 434 -1.05 -7.07 13.35
N LEU A 435 -2.25 -6.51 13.23
CA LEU A 435 -3.34 -7.12 12.46
C LEU A 435 -2.94 -7.16 10.98
N VAL A 436 -2.95 -8.35 10.41
CA VAL A 436 -2.65 -8.60 9.01
C VAL A 436 -3.95 -8.46 8.22
N THR A 437 -4.03 -7.48 7.32
CA THR A 437 -5.23 -7.25 6.51
C THR A 437 -4.89 -6.87 5.07
N THR A 438 -5.94 -6.88 4.24
CA THR A 438 -6.03 -6.16 2.96
C THR A 438 -7.15 -5.11 3.07
N ARG A 439 -7.26 -4.21 2.08
CA ARG A 439 -8.36 -3.23 2.02
C ARG A 439 -9.73 -3.91 2.15
N SER A 440 -9.97 -4.96 1.37
CA SER A 440 -11.20 -5.76 1.40
C SER A 440 -11.47 -6.40 2.76
N HIS A 441 -10.45 -7.04 3.34
CA HIS A 441 -10.56 -7.69 4.66
C HIS A 441 -10.96 -6.70 5.75
N PHE A 442 -10.29 -5.56 5.81
CA PHE A 442 -10.56 -4.57 6.85
C PHE A 442 -11.93 -3.89 6.65
N ARG A 443 -12.39 -3.69 5.40
CA ARG A 443 -13.76 -3.24 5.12
C ARG A 443 -14.80 -4.22 5.65
N ALA A 444 -14.59 -5.52 5.44
CA ALA A 444 -15.48 -6.56 5.98
C ALA A 444 -15.47 -6.61 7.52
N LEU A 445 -14.29 -6.49 8.13
CA LEU A 445 -14.15 -6.45 9.60
C LEU A 445 -14.85 -5.23 10.20
N ARG A 446 -14.73 -4.06 9.56
CA ARG A 446 -15.41 -2.83 9.98
C ARG A 446 -16.93 -2.98 9.92
N ALA A 447 -17.46 -3.57 8.85
CA ALA A 447 -18.90 -3.82 8.72
C ALA A 447 -19.43 -4.83 9.76
N LEU A 448 -18.62 -5.83 10.12
CA LEU A 448 -18.92 -6.72 11.25
C LEU A 448 -18.95 -5.93 12.56
N ALA A 449 -17.94 -5.10 12.83
CA ALA A 449 -17.90 -4.27 14.05
C ALA A 449 -19.10 -3.30 14.12
N GLU A 450 -19.46 -2.67 13.00
CA GLU A 450 -20.62 -1.77 12.90
C GLU A 450 -21.94 -2.51 13.18
N HIS A 451 -22.08 -3.76 12.73
CA HIS A 451 -23.23 -4.61 13.06
C HIS A 451 -23.39 -4.82 14.58
N HIS A 452 -22.29 -4.75 15.34
CA HIS A 452 -22.28 -4.80 16.81
C HIS A 452 -22.25 -3.41 17.47
N GLY A 453 -22.51 -2.33 16.71
CA GLY A 453 -22.52 -0.96 17.23
C GLY A 453 -21.14 -0.45 17.68
N VAL A 454 -20.08 -0.93 17.03
CA VAL A 454 -18.70 -0.47 17.21
C VAL A 454 -18.25 0.26 15.95
N ASP A 455 -17.81 1.51 16.11
CA ASP A 455 -17.00 2.16 15.08
C ASP A 455 -15.56 1.66 15.21
N LEU A 456 -15.02 1.13 14.10
CA LEU A 456 -13.68 0.56 14.05
C LEU A 456 -12.78 1.44 13.17
N PRO A 457 -12.13 2.47 13.75
CA PRO A 457 -11.29 3.38 12.99
C PRO A 457 -10.11 2.65 12.36
N LYS A 458 -9.63 3.13 11.22
CA LYS A 458 -8.43 2.55 10.57
C LYS A 458 -7.16 2.98 11.28
N ILE A 459 -6.82 2.28 12.35
CA ILE A 459 -5.55 2.42 13.09
C ILE A 459 -4.76 1.11 13.01
N GLY A 460 -3.49 1.13 13.36
CA GLY A 460 -2.71 -0.08 13.59
C GLY A 460 -3.31 -0.85 14.76
N TYR A 461 -3.91 -2.01 14.52
CA TYR A 461 -4.43 -2.84 15.61
C TYR A 461 -3.40 -3.87 16.05
N THR A 462 -3.19 -3.95 17.36
CA THR A 462 -2.62 -5.14 18.03
C THR A 462 -3.77 -6.03 18.55
N PRO A 463 -3.51 -7.30 18.94
CA PRO A 463 -4.56 -8.15 19.51
C PRO A 463 -5.27 -7.50 20.70
N LYS A 464 -4.50 -6.89 21.59
CA LYS A 464 -5.01 -6.19 22.76
C LYS A 464 -5.83 -4.96 22.37
N LEU A 465 -5.31 -4.13 21.47
CA LEU A 465 -6.00 -2.90 21.08
C LEU A 465 -7.34 -3.17 20.39
N LEU A 466 -7.40 -4.20 19.54
CA LEU A 466 -8.65 -4.63 18.91
C LEU A 466 -9.64 -5.15 19.98
N ALA A 467 -9.19 -5.99 20.90
CA ALA A 467 -10.01 -6.50 22.00
C ALA A 467 -10.57 -5.37 22.87
N ASP A 468 -9.74 -4.38 23.21
CA ASP A 468 -10.16 -3.22 24.00
C ASP A 468 -11.19 -2.38 23.24
N THR A 469 -11.02 -2.19 21.92
CA THR A 469 -11.92 -1.40 21.07
C THR A 469 -13.32 -2.02 20.94
N VAL A 470 -13.39 -3.35 20.89
CA VAL A 470 -14.67 -4.08 20.71
C VAL A 470 -15.23 -4.65 22.02
N SER A 471 -14.58 -4.35 23.14
CA SER A 471 -14.86 -4.95 24.46
C SER A 471 -16.34 -4.86 24.84
N GLY A 472 -16.91 -6.00 25.23
CA GLY A 472 -18.31 -6.12 25.64
C GLY A 472 -19.35 -5.97 24.51
N LYS A 473 -18.92 -5.78 23.26
CA LYS A 473 -19.80 -5.61 22.10
C LYS A 473 -19.66 -6.71 21.06
N MET A 474 -18.44 -7.19 20.83
CA MET A 474 -18.14 -8.24 19.86
C MET A 474 -17.24 -9.30 20.47
N ASP A 475 -17.63 -10.55 20.38
CA ASP A 475 -16.81 -11.69 20.79
C ASP A 475 -15.80 -12.03 19.68
N LEU A 476 -14.52 -11.72 19.89
CA LEU A 476 -13.46 -11.99 18.93
C LEU A 476 -13.14 -13.48 18.75
N GLU A 477 -13.45 -14.34 19.72
CA GLU A 477 -13.27 -15.79 19.58
C GLU A 477 -14.25 -16.39 18.56
N SER A 478 -15.40 -15.73 18.40
CA SER A 478 -16.40 -16.08 17.38
C SER A 478 -16.04 -15.60 15.97
N VAL A 479 -14.99 -14.80 15.81
CA VAL A 479 -14.60 -14.17 14.53
C VAL A 479 -13.44 -14.93 13.90
N GLY A 480 -13.65 -15.38 12.66
CA GLY A 480 -12.63 -16.08 11.90
C GLY A 480 -11.65 -15.18 11.17
N GLU A 481 -10.50 -15.78 10.80
CA GLU A 481 -9.51 -15.18 9.88
C GLU A 481 -8.91 -13.84 10.37
N LEU A 482 -8.91 -13.62 11.68
CA LEU A 482 -8.06 -12.62 12.31
C LEU A 482 -6.63 -13.16 12.37
N ARG A 483 -5.74 -12.57 11.57
CA ARG A 483 -4.35 -12.99 11.46
C ARG A 483 -3.44 -11.93 12.05
N TRP A 484 -2.41 -12.40 12.76
CA TRP A 484 -1.46 -11.56 13.48
C TRP A 484 -0.05 -11.97 13.10
N ASP A 485 0.77 -11.00 12.71
CA ASP A 485 2.18 -11.20 12.41
C ASP A 485 3.03 -10.21 13.19
N ARG A 486 4.36 -10.37 13.16
CA ARG A 486 5.27 -9.38 13.75
C ARG A 486 4.98 -8.02 13.14
N ILE A 487 4.85 -7.01 13.99
CA ILE A 487 4.39 -5.70 13.55
C ILE A 487 5.33 -5.06 12.52
N GLU A 488 6.63 -5.37 12.58
CA GLU A 488 7.61 -4.91 11.59
C GLU A 488 7.39 -5.50 10.19
N ASP A 489 6.82 -6.71 10.12
CA ASP A 489 6.56 -7.44 8.87
C ASP A 489 5.18 -7.10 8.30
N ARG A 490 4.17 -6.86 9.15
CA ARG A 490 2.84 -6.46 8.70
C ARG A 490 2.05 -5.66 9.74
N LEU A 491 1.47 -4.54 9.29
CA LEU A 491 0.49 -3.76 10.04
C LEU A 491 -0.59 -3.19 9.11
N MET A 492 -1.82 -3.69 9.21
CA MET A 492 -3.01 -3.18 8.48
C MET A 492 -2.85 -3.10 6.95
N GLY A 493 -1.96 -3.91 6.38
CA GLY A 493 -1.66 -3.91 4.95
C GLY A 493 -0.28 -3.35 4.60
N LEU A 494 0.33 -2.57 5.50
CA LEU A 494 1.67 -2.02 5.33
C LEU A 494 2.74 -2.97 5.85
N VAL A 495 3.99 -2.74 5.42
CA VAL A 495 5.19 -3.47 5.83
C VAL A 495 6.14 -2.46 6.49
N PRO A 496 6.06 -2.22 7.81
CA PRO A 496 6.77 -1.10 8.45
C PRO A 496 8.29 -1.11 8.26
N HIS A 497 8.95 -2.27 8.16
CA HIS A 497 10.40 -2.32 7.90
C HIS A 497 10.82 -1.84 6.49
N GLU A 498 9.88 -1.73 5.55
CA GLU A 498 10.16 -1.18 4.22
C GLU A 498 10.22 0.36 4.24
N PHE A 499 9.74 1.03 5.29
CA PHE A 499 9.84 2.48 5.42
C PHE A 499 11.24 2.92 5.85
N LYS A 500 11.81 3.88 5.12
CA LYS A 500 13.14 4.45 5.39
C LYS A 500 13.04 5.93 5.71
N ALA A 501 14.05 6.42 6.40
CA ALA A 501 14.25 7.82 6.70
C ALA A 501 15.60 8.28 6.15
N LEU A 502 15.60 9.28 5.27
CA LEU A 502 16.77 10.07 4.94
C LEU A 502 16.86 11.22 5.96
N VAL A 503 17.91 11.19 6.79
CA VAL A 503 18.20 12.26 7.75
C VAL A 503 19.43 13.00 7.25
N VAL A 504 19.26 14.26 6.88
CA VAL A 504 20.30 15.10 6.27
C VAL A 504 20.46 16.41 7.04
N LYS A 505 21.69 16.90 7.11
CA LYS A 505 22.06 18.12 7.81
C LYS A 505 22.83 19.03 6.87
N ARG A 506 22.51 20.33 6.92
CA ARG A 506 23.33 21.36 6.27
C ARG A 506 24.52 21.67 7.17
N PRO A 507 25.77 21.63 6.66
CA PRO A 507 26.93 22.09 7.41
C PRO A 507 26.76 23.53 7.92
N ALA A 508 27.43 23.84 9.03
CA ALA A 508 27.35 25.15 9.71
C ALA A 508 28.05 26.27 8.94
#